data_AF-D3FCP1-F1
#
_entry.id   AF-D3FCP1-F1
#
_cell.length_a   1.000
_cell.length_b   1.000
_cell.length_c   1.000
_cell.angle_alpha   90.00
_cell.angle_beta   90.00
_cell.angle_gamma   90.00
#
_symmetry.space_group_name_H-M   'P 1'
#
loop_
_entity.id
_entity.type
_entity.pdbx_description
1 polymer ?
#
loop_
_entity_poly.entity_id
_entity_poly.type
_entity_poly.pdbx_seq_one_letter_code
_entity_poly.pdbx_strand_id
1 'polypeptide(L)'
;MGISSPAARLRRGSIGAVCAAVVVLLFAALVAPAARADLPVVYNFPTALAIGTFAPNDDPPGANDYGCRPSAAHPRPVVLVHGTVENKNVNWRALSPLLKNNGYCVFALNYGAWLPGPYLGLGPIPDSARQLSTFVDGVLAATGAREVDVVGHSQGGMMPRWYIKFLGGAAKVHTLVGLTPSNHGTTLLGLSTLARFIPGASAVLRAGGPALEDQRQGSTFNRTLDAGGDTIAGVNYTVIASIYDEVVTPYTNGFLSGATNITLQSGCIINFTEHLGVAYDRRALRLTLNALDPATARTPPCVPTIPGVGG
;
A
#
# COMPACT_ATOMS: atom_id res chain seq x y z
N MET A 1 -79.05 -52.41 6.71
CA MET A 1 -79.75 -53.20 7.75
C MET A 1 -78.95 -53.10 9.04
N GLY A 2 -79.61 -52.75 10.17
CA GLY A 2 -79.12 -52.78 11.57
C GLY A 2 -78.01 -51.78 11.91
N ILE A 3 -78.25 -50.63 12.58
CA ILE A 3 -78.65 -50.42 13.98
C ILE A 3 -77.77 -51.20 14.98
N SER A 4 -76.91 -50.49 15.74
CA SER A 4 -76.93 -50.42 17.22
C SER A 4 -75.57 -50.00 17.83
N SER A 5 -75.58 -48.88 18.58
CA SER A 5 -74.65 -48.51 19.66
C SER A 5 -74.71 -49.54 20.84
N PRO A 6 -74.08 -49.39 22.04
CA PRO A 6 -73.30 -48.27 22.62
C PRO A 6 -72.09 -48.65 23.54
N ALA A 7 -71.42 -47.60 24.00
CA ALA A 7 -70.64 -47.38 25.23
C ALA A 7 -70.34 -48.53 26.23
N ALA A 8 -69.10 -48.55 26.76
CA ALA A 8 -68.86 -48.27 28.19
C ALA A 8 -67.35 -48.18 28.54
N ARG A 9 -67.08 -47.34 29.54
CA ARG A 9 -65.80 -46.94 30.14
C ARG A 9 -65.08 -48.09 30.86
N LEU A 10 -63.76 -48.01 31.00
CA LEU A 10 -63.11 -48.22 32.31
C LEU A 10 -61.74 -47.51 32.39
N ARG A 11 -61.42 -47.02 33.59
CA ARG A 11 -60.30 -46.15 33.97
C ARG A 11 -59.02 -46.92 34.35
N ARG A 12 -57.96 -46.12 34.57
CA ARG A 12 -56.66 -46.38 35.23
C ARG A 12 -55.66 -47.02 34.27
N GLY A 13 -54.54 -46.41 33.89
CA GLY A 13 -53.68 -45.47 34.61
C GLY A 13 -52.34 -46.18 34.77
N SER A 14 -51.26 -45.65 34.18
CA SER A 14 -49.86 -45.89 34.55
C SER A 14 -48.93 -45.03 33.68
N ILE A 15 -48.12 -44.26 34.38
CA ILE A 15 -47.03 -43.38 33.93
C ILE A 15 -45.94 -44.18 33.21
N GLY A 16 -45.33 -43.63 32.15
CA GLY A 16 -44.07 -44.15 31.63
C GLY A 16 -43.58 -43.55 30.31
N ALA A 17 -42.66 -42.58 30.42
CA ALA A 17 -41.60 -42.19 29.45
C ALA A 17 -42.06 -41.75 28.03
N VAL A 18 -42.17 -40.46 27.68
CA VAL A 18 -41.08 -39.48 27.46
C VAL A 18 -39.79 -40.13 26.94
N CYS A 19 -39.63 -40.18 25.61
CA CYS A 19 -38.37 -40.06 24.86
C CYS A 19 -38.60 -40.29 23.36
N ALA A 20 -39.17 -39.32 22.64
CA ALA A 20 -39.25 -39.37 21.18
C ALA A 20 -39.28 -37.96 20.58
N ALA A 21 -38.17 -37.22 20.69
CA ALA A 21 -38.03 -35.94 19.97
C ALA A 21 -36.57 -35.46 19.85
N VAL A 22 -35.59 -36.30 19.49
CA VAL A 22 -34.24 -35.81 19.13
C VAL A 22 -33.54 -36.73 18.11
N VAL A 23 -34.05 -36.88 16.89
CA VAL A 23 -33.23 -37.44 15.78
C VAL A 23 -33.67 -36.89 14.42
N VAL A 24 -33.60 -35.59 14.18
CA VAL A 24 -33.38 -35.01 12.82
C VAL A 24 -32.85 -33.59 13.00
N LEU A 25 -31.57 -33.38 13.33
CA LEU A 25 -30.90 -32.06 13.24
C LEU A 25 -29.39 -32.25 13.47
N LEU A 26 -28.67 -32.88 12.55
CA LEU A 26 -27.20 -33.01 12.68
C LEU A 26 -26.48 -33.30 11.36
N PHE A 27 -26.78 -32.55 10.28
CA PHE A 27 -25.88 -32.50 9.10
C PHE A 27 -25.92 -31.14 8.38
N ALA A 28 -25.90 -30.04 9.14
CA ALA A 28 -25.39 -28.77 8.65
C ALA A 28 -24.09 -28.47 9.39
N ALA A 29 -23.05 -29.25 9.08
CA ALA A 29 -21.70 -28.88 9.45
C ALA A 29 -21.37 -27.57 8.70
N LEU A 30 -21.39 -26.46 9.42
CA LEU A 30 -20.80 -25.20 9.00
C LEU A 30 -19.37 -25.48 8.56
N VAL A 31 -19.12 -25.45 7.25
CA VAL A 31 -17.77 -25.32 6.73
C VAL A 31 -17.33 -23.90 7.09
N ALA A 32 -16.78 -23.73 8.29
CA ALA A 32 -16.05 -22.52 8.61
C ALA A 32 -14.92 -22.41 7.58
N PRO A 33 -14.77 -21.27 6.87
CA PRO A 33 -13.62 -21.09 6.00
C PRO A 33 -12.38 -21.24 6.87
N ALA A 34 -11.44 -22.10 6.46
CA ALA A 34 -10.15 -22.19 7.12
C ALA A 34 -9.56 -20.77 7.20
N ALA A 35 -9.23 -20.31 8.41
CA ALA A 35 -8.58 -19.02 8.59
C ALA A 35 -7.32 -19.01 7.71
N ARG A 36 -7.30 -18.12 6.71
CA ARG A 36 -6.14 -17.96 5.83
C ARG A 36 -4.97 -17.52 6.72
N ALA A 37 -3.89 -18.30 6.72
CA ALA A 37 -2.69 -17.90 7.43
C ALA A 37 -2.19 -16.55 6.88
N ASP A 38 -1.88 -15.62 7.78
CA ASP A 38 -1.34 -14.31 7.41
C ASP A 38 -0.04 -14.46 6.61
N LEU A 39 0.11 -13.63 5.58
CA LEU A 39 1.34 -13.55 4.80
C LEU A 39 2.48 -13.00 5.69
N PRO A 40 3.71 -13.50 5.54
CA PRO A 40 4.85 -12.98 6.30
C PRO A 40 5.13 -11.52 5.89
N VAL A 41 5.29 -10.66 6.89
CA VAL A 41 5.63 -9.24 6.71
C VAL A 41 7.10 -9.02 7.05
N VAL A 42 7.89 -8.54 6.08
CA VAL A 42 9.33 -8.34 6.24
C VAL A 42 9.60 -6.87 6.53
N TYR A 43 9.66 -6.47 7.80
CA TYR A 43 10.00 -5.10 8.27
C TYR A 43 11.52 -4.81 8.23
N ASN A 44 12.20 -5.26 7.17
CA ASN A 44 13.66 -5.18 7.06
C ASN A 44 14.09 -4.92 5.61
N PHE A 45 14.54 -3.70 5.33
CA PHE A 45 14.97 -3.27 4.01
C PHE A 45 16.14 -4.11 3.45
N PRO A 46 17.24 -4.37 4.18
CA PRO A 46 18.34 -5.19 3.65
C PRO A 46 17.92 -6.59 3.23
N THR A 47 17.01 -7.22 3.98
CA THR A 47 16.44 -8.53 3.62
C THR A 47 15.60 -8.43 2.36
N ALA A 48 14.73 -7.42 2.25
CA ALA A 48 13.91 -7.20 1.07
C ALA A 48 14.75 -6.86 -0.17
N LEU A 49 15.83 -6.09 -0.01
CA LEU A 49 16.79 -5.76 -1.06
C LEU A 49 17.49 -7.02 -1.58
N ALA A 50 17.98 -7.87 -0.68
CA ALA A 50 18.62 -9.14 -1.06
C ALA A 50 17.68 -10.03 -1.88
N ILE A 51 16.39 -10.09 -1.53
CA ILE A 51 15.40 -10.89 -2.26
C ILE A 51 15.03 -10.24 -3.60
N GLY A 52 14.64 -8.96 -3.57
CA GLY A 52 14.08 -8.25 -4.71
C GLY A 52 15.11 -7.94 -5.80
N THR A 53 16.41 -7.91 -5.49
CA THR A 53 17.47 -7.70 -6.48
C THR A 53 17.56 -8.84 -7.49
N PHE A 54 17.37 -10.09 -7.06
CA PHE A 54 17.42 -11.26 -7.95
C PHE A 54 16.08 -11.57 -8.62
N ALA A 55 15.01 -10.93 -8.17
CA ALA A 55 13.66 -11.14 -8.65
C ALA A 55 12.92 -9.79 -8.85
N PRO A 56 13.46 -8.84 -9.64
CA PRO A 56 12.92 -7.47 -9.71
C PRO A 56 11.52 -7.40 -10.31
N ASN A 57 11.11 -8.42 -11.06
CA ASN A 57 9.80 -8.50 -11.73
C ASN A 57 8.76 -9.34 -10.98
N ASP A 58 9.16 -10.08 -9.95
CA ASP A 58 8.24 -10.87 -9.14
C ASP A 58 7.33 -9.94 -8.33
N ASP A 59 6.10 -10.37 -8.09
CA ASP A 59 5.17 -9.61 -7.28
C ASP A 59 5.52 -9.73 -5.80
N PRO A 60 5.47 -8.63 -5.02
CA PRO A 60 5.59 -8.73 -3.57
C PRO A 60 4.43 -9.56 -3.03
N PRO A 61 4.61 -10.29 -1.91
CA PRO A 61 3.56 -11.15 -1.37
C PRO A 61 2.23 -10.40 -1.19
N GLY A 62 1.15 -10.96 -1.73
CA GLY A 62 -0.20 -10.40 -1.61
C GLY A 62 -0.62 -9.39 -2.67
N ALA A 63 0.28 -8.96 -3.57
CA ALA A 63 -0.04 -8.05 -4.66
C ALA A 63 -0.43 -8.76 -5.96
N ASN A 64 -1.08 -8.01 -6.86
CA ASN A 64 -1.34 -8.35 -8.26
C ASN A 64 -2.23 -9.58 -8.50
N ASP A 65 -3.08 -9.90 -7.53
CA ASP A 65 -4.22 -10.79 -7.74
C ASP A 65 -5.35 -10.03 -8.45
N TYR A 66 -5.37 -10.07 -9.78
CA TYR A 66 -6.42 -9.45 -10.61
C TYR A 66 -7.81 -10.12 -10.45
N GLY A 67 -7.89 -11.28 -9.79
CA GLY A 67 -9.14 -11.89 -9.36
C GLY A 67 -9.71 -11.29 -8.07
N CYS A 68 -8.93 -10.47 -7.35
CA CYS A 68 -9.36 -9.85 -6.09
C CYS A 68 -10.54 -8.90 -6.32
N ARG A 69 -11.50 -8.92 -5.39
CA ARG A 69 -12.66 -8.02 -5.39
C ARG A 69 -12.65 -7.21 -4.09
N PRO A 70 -12.55 -5.87 -4.16
CA PRO A 70 -12.61 -5.01 -2.98
C PRO A 70 -13.89 -5.28 -2.17
N SER A 71 -13.76 -5.31 -0.85
CA SER A 71 -14.87 -5.59 0.06
C SER A 71 -15.65 -4.32 0.40
N ALA A 72 -16.79 -4.43 1.07
CA ALA A 72 -17.49 -3.24 1.58
C ALA A 72 -16.66 -2.47 2.64
N ALA A 73 -15.81 -3.17 3.41
CA ALA A 73 -14.93 -2.54 4.40
C ALA A 73 -13.75 -1.80 3.73
N HIS A 74 -13.23 -2.35 2.63
CA HIS A 74 -12.14 -1.76 1.85
C HIS A 74 -12.53 -1.74 0.36
N PRO A 75 -13.36 -0.76 -0.07
CA PRO A 75 -14.00 -0.75 -1.39
C PRO A 75 -13.08 -0.31 -2.53
N ARG A 76 -11.87 0.17 -2.22
CA ARG A 76 -10.87 0.63 -3.19
C ARG A 76 -9.64 -0.28 -3.13
N PRO A 77 -9.13 -0.75 -4.28
CA PRO A 77 -7.85 -1.43 -4.31
C PRO A 77 -6.72 -0.43 -4.07
N VAL A 78 -5.61 -0.90 -3.50
CA VAL A 78 -4.42 -0.10 -3.22
C VAL A 78 -3.35 -0.35 -4.28
N VAL A 79 -2.85 0.72 -4.90
CA VAL A 79 -1.75 0.70 -5.88
C VAL A 79 -0.45 1.19 -5.23
N LEU A 80 0.59 0.36 -5.26
CA LEU A 80 1.90 0.61 -4.67
C LEU A 80 2.91 1.06 -5.73
N VAL A 81 3.58 2.19 -5.50
CA VAL A 81 4.44 2.88 -6.49
C VAL A 81 5.86 3.11 -5.94
N HIS A 82 6.82 2.28 -6.38
CA HIS A 82 8.17 2.22 -5.79
C HIS A 82 9.00 3.50 -5.99
N GLY A 83 10.13 3.62 -5.28
CA GLY A 83 11.05 4.75 -5.42
C GLY A 83 12.05 4.66 -6.59
N THR A 84 12.91 5.67 -6.69
CA THR A 84 14.05 5.72 -7.64
C THR A 84 15.00 4.57 -7.38
N VAL A 85 15.56 3.95 -8.44
CA VAL A 85 16.50 2.81 -8.41
C VAL A 85 15.98 1.56 -7.67
N GLU A 86 14.71 1.53 -7.27
CA GLU A 86 14.04 0.36 -6.72
C GLU A 86 13.19 -0.35 -7.78
N ASN A 87 12.47 -1.38 -7.35
CA ASN A 87 11.40 -2.05 -8.08
C ASN A 87 10.32 -2.49 -7.08
N LYS A 88 9.17 -2.96 -7.57
CA LYS A 88 8.03 -3.36 -6.73
C LYS A 88 8.38 -4.43 -5.71
N ASN A 89 9.30 -5.34 -6.05
CA ASN A 89 9.61 -6.48 -5.21
C ASN A 89 10.59 -6.16 -4.09
N VAL A 90 11.50 -5.21 -4.32
CA VAL A 90 12.31 -4.63 -3.24
C VAL A 90 11.35 -3.88 -2.34
N ASN A 91 10.75 -2.79 -2.82
CA ASN A 91 10.17 -1.76 -1.98
C ASN A 91 8.93 -2.20 -1.16
N TRP A 92 8.19 -3.22 -1.61
CA TRP A 92 6.88 -3.54 -1.03
C TRP A 92 6.78 -4.86 -0.26
N ARG A 93 7.90 -5.45 0.15
CA ARG A 93 7.94 -6.69 0.95
C ARG A 93 7.38 -6.57 2.36
N ALA A 94 7.22 -5.35 2.88
CA ALA A 94 6.50 -5.09 4.14
C ALA A 94 5.05 -4.70 3.88
N LEU A 95 4.82 -3.58 3.16
CA LEU A 95 3.50 -2.99 3.06
C LEU A 95 2.50 -3.87 2.28
N SER A 96 2.92 -4.56 1.21
CA SER A 96 2.02 -5.40 0.42
C SER A 96 1.38 -6.53 1.25
N PRO A 97 2.14 -7.43 1.91
CA PRO A 97 1.54 -8.46 2.74
C PRO A 97 0.79 -7.89 3.93
N LEU A 98 1.25 -6.77 4.51
CA LEU A 98 0.53 -6.10 5.59
C LEU A 98 -0.86 -5.64 5.15
N LEU A 99 -0.98 -4.96 4.00
CA LEU A 99 -2.26 -4.54 3.45
C LEU A 99 -3.16 -5.74 3.12
N LYS A 100 -2.59 -6.79 2.51
CA LYS A 100 -3.35 -8.01 2.19
C LYS A 100 -3.91 -8.69 3.44
N ASN A 101 -3.11 -8.78 4.51
CA ASN A 101 -3.55 -9.34 5.80
C ASN A 101 -4.61 -8.44 6.48
N ASN A 102 -4.66 -7.15 6.15
CA ASN A 102 -5.72 -6.23 6.57
C ASN A 102 -6.90 -6.16 5.57
N GLY A 103 -7.01 -7.12 4.64
CA GLY A 103 -8.20 -7.28 3.79
C GLY A 103 -8.26 -6.40 2.55
N TYR A 104 -7.17 -5.72 2.18
CA TYR A 104 -7.11 -4.92 0.95
C TYR A 104 -6.80 -5.79 -0.28
N CYS A 105 -7.35 -5.40 -1.43
CA CYS A 105 -6.80 -5.81 -2.73
C CYS A 105 -5.61 -4.93 -3.05
N VAL A 106 -4.44 -5.51 -3.29
CA VAL A 106 -3.18 -4.78 -3.45
C VAL A 106 -2.61 -5.03 -4.84
N PHE A 107 -2.10 -3.98 -5.47
CA PHE A 107 -1.45 -4.03 -6.78
C PHE A 107 -0.16 -3.22 -6.73
N ALA A 108 0.86 -3.66 -7.45
CA ALA A 108 2.17 -2.99 -7.47
C ALA A 108 2.78 -3.06 -8.88
N LEU A 109 3.24 -1.93 -9.38
CA LEU A 109 3.82 -1.81 -10.72
C LEU A 109 5.33 -1.60 -10.68
N ASN A 110 5.99 -2.03 -11.74
CA ASN A 110 7.32 -1.56 -12.10
C ASN A 110 7.18 -0.46 -13.15
N TYR A 111 7.94 0.63 -13.03
CA TYR A 111 7.84 1.77 -13.96
C TYR A 111 9.22 2.39 -14.25
N GLY A 112 9.33 3.18 -15.31
CA GLY A 112 10.51 4.03 -15.55
C GLY A 112 11.79 3.25 -15.85
N ALA A 113 11.68 2.09 -16.53
CA ALA A 113 12.85 1.40 -17.08
C ALA A 113 13.63 2.33 -18.04
N TRP A 114 14.95 2.34 -17.95
CA TRP A 114 15.83 3.20 -18.77
C TRP A 114 17.13 2.50 -19.16
N LEU A 115 17.78 1.86 -18.18
CA LEU A 115 18.97 1.05 -18.39
C LEU A 115 18.62 -0.44 -18.19
N PRO A 116 19.35 -1.36 -18.84
CA PRO A 116 19.22 -2.78 -18.55
C PRO A 116 19.52 -3.08 -17.09
N GLY A 117 18.71 -3.92 -16.46
CA GLY A 117 18.94 -4.39 -15.08
C GLY A 117 17.75 -4.16 -14.14
N PRO A 118 17.94 -4.39 -12.83
CA PRO A 118 16.87 -4.39 -11.84
C PRO A 118 16.50 -3.00 -11.30
N TYR A 119 17.22 -1.95 -11.70
CA TYR A 119 17.05 -0.59 -11.19
C TYR A 119 16.09 0.18 -12.09
N LEU A 120 14.95 0.58 -11.54
CA LEU A 120 13.87 1.24 -12.27
C LEU A 120 13.64 2.67 -11.75
N GLY A 121 12.60 3.33 -12.25
CA GLY A 121 12.30 4.72 -11.92
C GLY A 121 13.31 5.74 -12.46
N LEU A 122 14.01 5.42 -13.56
CA LEU A 122 15.06 6.24 -14.16
C LEU A 122 14.64 6.99 -15.43
N GLY A 123 13.62 6.48 -16.12
CA GLY A 123 13.04 7.13 -17.30
C GLY A 123 12.30 8.44 -16.96
N PRO A 124 11.88 9.24 -17.97
CA PRO A 124 11.18 10.50 -17.71
C PRO A 124 9.98 10.33 -16.78
N ILE A 125 9.82 11.22 -15.80
CA ILE A 125 8.75 11.07 -14.79
C ILE A 125 7.35 11.26 -15.40
N PRO A 126 7.12 12.19 -16.36
CA PRO A 126 5.85 12.28 -17.07
C PRO A 126 5.46 10.98 -17.82
N ASP A 127 6.44 10.23 -18.31
CA ASP A 127 6.23 8.96 -19.00
C ASP A 127 5.91 7.85 -18.00
N SER A 128 6.62 7.85 -16.87
CA SER A 128 6.33 6.99 -15.73
C SER A 128 4.91 7.20 -15.18
N ALA A 129 4.43 8.44 -15.16
CA ALA A 129 3.05 8.77 -14.79
C ALA A 129 2.02 8.24 -15.80
N ARG A 130 2.36 8.18 -17.10
CA ARG A 130 1.52 7.51 -18.11
C ARG A 130 1.48 6.00 -17.89
N GLN A 131 2.60 5.38 -17.49
CA GLN A 131 2.62 3.96 -17.12
C GLN A 131 1.72 3.70 -15.90
N LEU A 132 1.77 4.56 -14.88
CA LEU A 132 0.86 4.50 -13.73
C LEU A 132 -0.60 4.65 -14.17
N SER A 133 -0.92 5.60 -15.05
CA SER A 133 -2.28 5.78 -15.58
C SER A 133 -2.82 4.48 -16.20
N THR A 134 -2.05 3.88 -17.10
CA THR A 134 -2.44 2.61 -17.76
C THR A 134 -2.59 1.48 -16.74
N PHE A 135 -1.71 1.42 -15.75
CA PHE A 135 -1.78 0.40 -14.70
C PHE A 135 -3.04 0.54 -13.85
N VAL A 136 -3.37 1.77 -13.41
CA VAL A 136 -4.58 2.07 -12.65
C VAL A 136 -5.84 1.71 -13.45
N ASP A 137 -5.87 2.02 -14.74
CA ASP A 137 -7.00 1.66 -15.61
C ASP A 137 -7.21 0.13 -15.67
N GLY A 138 -6.13 -0.64 -15.77
CA GLY A 138 -6.19 -2.10 -15.70
C GLY A 138 -6.68 -2.62 -14.35
N VAL A 139 -6.25 -2.02 -13.24
CA VAL A 139 -6.69 -2.38 -11.88
C VAL A 139 -8.19 -2.10 -11.70
N LEU A 140 -8.66 -0.92 -12.11
CA LEU A 140 -10.08 -0.55 -12.03
C LEU A 140 -10.94 -1.48 -12.88
N ALA A 141 -10.52 -1.76 -14.12
CA ALA A 141 -11.23 -2.68 -15.01
C ALA A 141 -11.32 -4.10 -14.43
N ALA A 142 -10.24 -4.62 -13.84
CA ALA A 142 -10.22 -5.96 -13.28
C ALA A 142 -11.04 -6.10 -11.99
N THR A 143 -11.00 -5.09 -11.13
CA THR A 143 -11.63 -5.13 -9.80
C THR A 143 -13.09 -4.67 -9.80
N GLY A 144 -13.48 -3.85 -10.78
CA GLY A 144 -14.79 -3.18 -10.84
C GLY A 144 -14.91 -1.96 -9.92
N ALA A 145 -13.83 -1.57 -9.24
CA ALA A 145 -13.80 -0.35 -8.45
C ALA A 145 -13.84 0.90 -9.35
N ARG A 146 -14.30 2.03 -8.79
CA ARG A 146 -14.32 3.33 -9.49
C ARG A 146 -13.05 4.14 -9.28
N GLU A 147 -12.43 3.98 -8.12
CA GLU A 147 -11.23 4.69 -7.70
C GLU A 147 -10.27 3.73 -7.01
N VAL A 148 -8.99 4.08 -6.99
CA VAL A 148 -7.94 3.42 -6.22
C VAL A 148 -7.46 4.32 -5.09
N ASP A 149 -6.85 3.72 -4.08
CA ASP A 149 -5.94 4.42 -3.18
C ASP A 149 -4.50 4.16 -3.63
N VAL A 150 -3.62 5.17 -3.61
CA VAL A 150 -2.23 5.07 -4.02
C VAL A 150 -1.32 5.24 -2.82
N VAL A 151 -0.35 4.33 -2.65
CA VAL A 151 0.76 4.52 -1.71
C VAL A 151 2.07 4.52 -2.48
N GLY A 152 2.84 5.58 -2.33
CA GLY A 152 4.09 5.77 -3.05
C GLY A 152 5.25 6.08 -2.11
N HIS A 153 6.44 5.61 -2.46
CA HIS A 153 7.67 5.88 -1.73
C HIS A 153 8.61 6.75 -2.57
N SER A 154 9.25 7.76 -1.97
CA SER A 154 10.26 8.59 -2.65
C SER A 154 9.70 9.19 -3.96
N GLN A 155 10.36 9.00 -5.11
CA GLN A 155 9.83 9.38 -6.43
C GLN A 155 8.41 8.85 -6.68
N GLY A 156 8.11 7.63 -6.25
CA GLY A 156 6.80 7.01 -6.41
C GLY A 156 5.71 7.63 -5.55
N GLY A 157 6.04 8.43 -4.53
CA GLY A 157 5.09 9.27 -3.79
C GLY A 157 4.84 10.63 -4.43
N MET A 158 5.77 11.12 -5.27
CA MET A 158 5.66 12.38 -6.00
C MET A 158 5.06 12.20 -7.40
N MET A 159 5.54 11.23 -8.16
CA MET A 159 5.12 10.97 -9.55
C MET A 159 3.59 10.83 -9.71
N PRO A 160 2.84 10.21 -8.78
CA PRO A 160 1.38 10.17 -8.84
C PRO A 160 0.71 11.55 -8.89
N ARG A 161 1.33 12.62 -8.34
CA ARG A 161 0.81 13.99 -8.48
C ARG A 161 0.71 14.40 -9.96
N TRP A 162 1.68 14.00 -10.79
CA TRP A 162 1.62 14.27 -12.24
C TRP A 162 0.45 13.55 -12.90
N TYR A 163 0.24 12.27 -12.56
CA TYR A 163 -0.89 11.48 -13.03
C TYR A 163 -2.23 12.13 -12.65
N ILE A 164 -2.38 12.49 -11.37
CA ILE A 164 -3.59 13.11 -10.84
C ILE A 164 -3.87 14.44 -11.54
N LYS A 165 -2.84 15.28 -11.72
CA LYS A 165 -2.98 16.65 -12.21
C LYS A 165 -3.14 16.77 -13.72
N PHE A 166 -2.42 15.95 -14.50
CA PHE A 166 -2.29 16.15 -15.95
C PHE A 166 -2.85 15.02 -16.80
N LEU A 167 -3.10 13.84 -16.21
CA LEU A 167 -3.47 12.63 -16.95
C LEU A 167 -4.84 12.08 -16.55
N GLY A 168 -5.67 12.92 -15.93
CA GLY A 168 -7.04 12.57 -15.53
C GLY A 168 -7.13 11.67 -14.30
N GLY A 169 -6.05 11.51 -13.54
CA GLY A 169 -6.04 10.67 -12.33
C GLY A 169 -6.91 11.20 -11.19
N ALA A 170 -7.25 12.49 -11.17
CA ALA A 170 -8.11 13.09 -10.15
C ALA A 170 -9.50 12.43 -10.03
N ALA A 171 -10.02 11.83 -11.10
CA ALA A 171 -11.30 11.13 -11.08
C ALA A 171 -11.18 9.63 -10.71
N LYS A 172 -9.95 9.14 -10.51
CA LYS A 172 -9.62 7.72 -10.35
C LYS A 172 -8.82 7.43 -9.09
N VAL A 173 -8.35 8.44 -8.37
CA VAL A 173 -7.56 8.32 -7.15
C VAL A 173 -8.33 9.00 -6.02
N HIS A 174 -8.70 8.22 -5.01
CA HIS A 174 -9.39 8.74 -3.83
C HIS A 174 -8.38 9.27 -2.78
N THR A 175 -7.31 8.51 -2.53
CA THR A 175 -6.25 8.89 -1.59
C THR A 175 -4.86 8.69 -2.21
N LEU A 176 -3.95 9.64 -1.97
CA LEU A 176 -2.51 9.48 -2.17
C LEU A 176 -1.78 9.56 -0.82
N VAL A 177 -1.10 8.48 -0.44
CA VAL A 177 -0.18 8.44 0.70
C VAL A 177 1.26 8.43 0.19
N GLY A 178 2.03 9.46 0.52
CA GLY A 178 3.45 9.55 0.21
C GLY A 178 4.32 9.20 1.42
N LEU A 179 5.21 8.23 1.27
CA LEU A 179 6.27 7.90 2.21
C LEU A 179 7.57 8.56 1.73
N THR A 180 8.12 9.50 2.52
CA THR A 180 9.32 10.29 2.19
C THR A 180 9.36 10.79 0.73
N PRO A 181 8.24 11.35 0.18
CA PRO A 181 8.16 11.67 -1.23
C PRO A 181 9.08 12.84 -1.61
N SER A 182 9.62 12.84 -2.83
CA SER A 182 10.40 13.97 -3.37
C SER A 182 9.50 15.04 -4.00
N ASN A 183 8.42 15.44 -3.30
CA ASN A 183 7.33 16.26 -3.86
C ASN A 183 7.80 17.58 -4.49
N HIS A 184 8.69 18.30 -3.81
CA HIS A 184 9.31 19.53 -4.31
C HIS A 184 10.75 19.30 -4.79
N GLY A 185 11.06 18.06 -5.18
CA GLY A 185 12.37 17.61 -5.60
C GLY A 185 13.38 17.42 -4.48
N THR A 186 14.60 17.08 -4.90
CA THR A 186 15.77 16.92 -4.05
C THR A 186 17.04 17.44 -4.75
N THR A 187 18.20 17.31 -4.11
CA THR A 187 19.50 17.64 -4.65
C THR A 187 20.14 16.42 -5.34
N LEU A 188 21.06 16.68 -6.28
CA LEU A 188 21.88 15.62 -6.88
C LEU A 188 22.74 14.91 -5.82
N LEU A 189 23.13 15.61 -4.75
CA LEU A 189 23.82 15.02 -3.61
C LEU A 189 22.91 14.03 -2.87
N GLY A 190 21.65 14.38 -2.63
CA GLY A 190 20.66 13.48 -2.04
C GLY A 190 20.48 12.19 -2.86
N LEU A 191 20.33 12.31 -4.18
CA LEU A 191 20.29 11.15 -5.08
C LEU A 191 21.59 10.34 -5.05
N SER A 192 22.75 11.01 -4.96
CA SER A 192 24.05 10.32 -4.81
C SER A 192 24.17 9.59 -3.47
N THR A 193 23.58 10.13 -2.40
CA THR A 193 23.51 9.49 -1.08
C THR A 193 22.62 8.23 -1.13
N LEU A 194 21.45 8.31 -1.77
CA LEU A 194 20.56 7.16 -1.98
C LEU A 194 21.30 5.96 -2.58
N ALA A 195 22.12 6.20 -3.61
CA ALA A 195 22.87 5.15 -4.29
C ALA A 195 23.98 4.47 -3.46
N ARG A 196 24.27 4.95 -2.25
CA ARG A 196 25.22 4.30 -1.33
C ARG A 196 24.58 3.16 -0.56
N PHE A 197 23.25 3.18 -0.40
CA PHE A 197 22.50 2.16 0.34
C PHE A 197 22.06 0.98 -0.51
N ILE A 198 22.05 1.15 -1.84
CA ILE A 198 21.63 0.13 -2.79
C ILE A 198 22.88 -0.32 -3.57
N PRO A 199 23.35 -1.57 -3.38
CA PRO A 199 24.48 -2.11 -4.14
C PRO A 199 24.26 -1.93 -5.64
N GLY A 200 25.28 -1.50 -6.37
CA GLY A 200 25.21 -1.29 -7.83
C GLY A 200 24.51 0.00 -8.29
N ALA A 201 23.65 0.62 -7.47
CA ALA A 201 22.93 1.85 -7.85
C ALA A 201 23.87 3.02 -8.17
N SER A 202 25.04 3.09 -7.53
CA SER A 202 26.05 4.11 -7.81
C SER A 202 26.55 4.10 -9.27
N ALA A 203 26.66 2.93 -9.91
CA ALA A 203 27.04 2.84 -11.32
C ALA A 203 25.92 3.31 -12.24
N VAL A 204 24.69 2.96 -11.89
CA VAL A 204 23.46 3.32 -12.61
C VAL A 204 23.22 4.83 -12.57
N LEU A 205 23.34 5.46 -11.40
CA LEU A 205 23.19 6.92 -11.31
C LEU A 205 24.27 7.68 -12.08
N ARG A 206 25.50 7.15 -12.14
CA ARG A 206 26.56 7.74 -12.99
C ARG A 206 26.28 7.60 -14.48
N ALA A 207 25.66 6.49 -14.89
CA ALA A 207 25.19 6.32 -16.27
C ALA A 207 24.01 7.25 -16.62
N GLY A 208 23.31 7.74 -15.59
CA GLY A 208 22.29 8.77 -15.70
C GLY A 208 20.88 8.23 -15.97
N GLY A 209 19.93 9.15 -16.02
CA GLY A 209 18.53 8.89 -16.31
C GLY A 209 17.72 10.18 -16.24
N PRO A 210 16.75 10.42 -17.13
CA PRO A 210 15.95 11.65 -17.12
C PRO A 210 15.27 11.94 -15.77
N ALA A 211 14.85 10.91 -15.02
CA ALA A 211 14.24 11.08 -13.70
C ALA A 211 15.14 11.80 -12.69
N LEU A 212 16.46 11.70 -12.82
CA LEU A 212 17.39 12.33 -11.89
C LEU A 212 17.38 13.86 -12.04
N GLU A 213 17.30 14.34 -13.28
CA GLU A 213 17.12 15.78 -13.54
C GLU A 213 15.69 16.22 -13.24
N ASP A 214 14.68 15.41 -13.55
CA ASP A 214 13.29 15.74 -13.19
C ASP A 214 13.13 15.92 -11.67
N GLN A 215 13.78 15.07 -10.86
CA GLN A 215 13.76 15.18 -9.39
C GLN A 215 14.64 16.31 -8.85
N ARG A 216 15.53 16.91 -9.63
CA ARG A 216 16.36 18.02 -9.14
C ARG A 216 15.47 19.19 -8.74
N GLN A 217 15.63 19.70 -7.53
CA GLN A 217 14.88 20.85 -7.04
C GLN A 217 15.03 22.03 -8.01
N GLY A 218 13.90 22.62 -8.38
CA GLY A 218 13.87 23.68 -9.39
C GLY A 218 14.14 23.19 -10.82
N SER A 219 13.97 21.90 -11.12
CA SER A 219 13.88 21.40 -12.50
C SER A 219 12.65 21.98 -13.21
N THR A 220 12.62 21.86 -14.54
CA THR A 220 11.42 22.21 -15.31
C THR A 220 10.23 21.35 -14.88
N PHE A 221 10.46 20.06 -14.65
CA PHE A 221 9.44 19.15 -14.14
C PHE A 221 8.82 19.64 -12.82
N ASN A 222 9.62 19.95 -11.80
CA ASN A 222 9.13 20.40 -10.50
C ASN A 222 8.34 21.72 -10.63
N ARG A 223 8.89 22.70 -11.35
CA ARG A 223 8.17 23.97 -11.60
C ARG A 223 6.82 23.75 -12.28
N THR A 224 6.73 22.84 -13.24
CA THR A 224 5.48 22.50 -13.92
C THR A 224 4.52 21.78 -12.97
N LEU A 225 5.00 20.81 -12.20
CA LEU A 225 4.18 20.05 -11.26
C LEU A 225 3.58 20.92 -10.16
N ASP A 226 4.36 21.87 -9.64
CA ASP A 226 3.96 22.72 -8.51
C ASP A 226 3.13 23.95 -8.94
N ALA A 227 3.15 24.30 -10.24
CA ALA A 227 2.36 25.42 -10.77
C ALA A 227 0.86 25.20 -10.56
N GLY A 228 0.19 26.14 -9.87
CA GLY A 228 -1.24 26.05 -9.57
C GLY A 228 -1.59 25.26 -8.29
N GLY A 229 -0.59 24.92 -7.47
CA GLY A 229 -0.78 24.31 -6.16
C GLY A 229 -0.53 22.81 -6.12
N ASP A 230 -0.39 22.31 -4.90
CA ASP A 230 0.15 20.98 -4.60
C ASP A 230 -0.85 19.84 -4.76
N THR A 231 -2.12 20.13 -4.48
CA THR A 231 -3.20 19.17 -4.33
C THR A 231 -4.35 19.49 -5.29
N ILE A 232 -5.06 18.44 -5.74
CA ILE A 232 -6.26 18.57 -6.56
C ILE A 232 -7.48 18.26 -5.70
N ALA A 233 -8.50 19.13 -5.77
CA ALA A 233 -9.73 18.95 -5.01
C ALA A 233 -10.40 17.60 -5.33
N GLY A 234 -10.92 16.94 -4.30
CA GLY A 234 -11.52 15.60 -4.41
C GLY A 234 -10.57 14.45 -4.10
N VAL A 235 -9.25 14.69 -4.04
CA VAL A 235 -8.25 13.69 -3.65
C VAL A 235 -7.74 13.98 -2.24
N ASN A 236 -7.66 12.95 -1.40
CA ASN A 236 -7.09 13.05 -0.06
C ASN A 236 -5.57 12.83 -0.12
N TYR A 237 -4.80 13.68 0.53
CA TYR A 237 -3.33 13.59 0.54
C TYR A 237 -2.81 13.42 1.96
N THR A 238 -1.98 12.39 2.17
CA THR A 238 -1.20 12.22 3.39
C THR A 238 0.27 12.08 3.05
N VAL A 239 1.13 12.81 3.73
CA VAL A 239 2.59 12.66 3.61
C VAL A 239 3.16 12.24 4.95
N ILE A 240 3.99 11.21 4.95
CA ILE A 240 4.77 10.77 6.11
C ILE A 240 6.24 10.98 5.76
N ALA A 241 6.87 11.97 6.38
CA ALA A 241 8.27 12.31 6.14
C ALA A 241 9.10 12.18 7.43
N SER A 242 10.39 11.88 7.31
CA SER A 242 11.29 11.70 8.44
C SER A 242 12.24 12.88 8.58
N ILE A 243 12.51 13.33 9.81
CA ILE A 243 13.56 14.33 10.06
C ILE A 243 14.96 13.80 9.73
N TYR A 244 15.12 12.48 9.63
CA TYR A 244 16.37 11.80 9.30
C TYR A 244 16.53 11.52 7.80
N ASP A 245 15.62 12.01 6.96
CA ASP A 245 15.73 11.86 5.51
C ASP A 245 16.98 12.56 4.96
N GLU A 246 17.92 11.76 4.49
CA GLU A 246 19.20 12.17 3.92
C GLU A 246 19.16 12.30 2.39
N VAL A 247 18.06 11.87 1.76
CA VAL A 247 17.89 11.86 0.32
C VAL A 247 17.07 13.06 -0.11
N VAL A 248 15.93 13.36 0.52
CA VAL A 248 15.09 14.53 0.25
C VAL A 248 15.36 15.57 1.32
N THR A 249 16.18 16.57 0.98
CA THR A 249 16.67 17.57 1.94
C THR A 249 16.33 19.01 1.50
N PRO A 250 15.74 19.85 2.37
CA PRO A 250 15.20 19.49 3.70
C PRO A 250 14.03 18.49 3.58
N TYR A 251 13.81 17.65 4.60
CA TYR A 251 12.75 16.61 4.58
C TYR A 251 11.35 17.17 4.30
N THR A 252 11.14 18.44 4.65
CA THR A 252 9.90 19.19 4.38
C THR A 252 9.65 19.41 2.89
N ASN A 253 10.61 19.21 2.00
CA ASN A 253 10.37 19.16 0.55
C ASN A 253 9.36 18.06 0.18
N GLY A 254 9.20 17.03 1.03
CA GLY A 254 8.17 16.04 0.85
C GLY A 254 6.76 16.51 1.23
N PHE A 255 6.60 17.52 2.08
CA PHE A 255 5.29 18.00 2.49
C PHE A 255 4.54 18.70 1.36
N LEU A 256 3.21 18.69 1.44
CA LEU A 256 2.30 19.31 0.46
C LEU A 256 1.36 20.32 1.15
N SER A 257 1.05 21.42 0.50
CA SER A 257 -0.02 22.33 0.90
C SER A 257 -1.40 21.72 0.66
N GLY A 258 -2.29 21.81 1.65
CA GLY A 258 -3.62 21.19 1.60
C GLY A 258 -3.64 19.68 1.86
N ALA A 259 -2.58 19.13 2.44
CA ALA A 259 -2.45 17.71 2.81
C ALA A 259 -2.31 17.51 4.32
N THR A 260 -2.53 16.27 4.78
CA THR A 260 -2.12 15.83 6.12
C THR A 260 -0.63 15.50 6.10
N ASN A 261 0.20 16.43 6.56
CA ASN A 261 1.65 16.22 6.68
C ASN A 261 2.01 15.70 8.08
N ILE A 262 2.74 14.60 8.13
CA ILE A 262 3.13 13.91 9.36
C ILE A 262 4.65 13.77 9.38
N THR A 263 5.28 14.37 10.38
CA THR A 263 6.66 14.04 10.73
C THR A 263 6.67 12.72 11.49
N LEU A 264 7.37 11.70 11.00
CA LEU A 264 7.38 10.34 11.56
C LEU A 264 7.74 10.32 13.04
N GLN A 265 8.69 11.16 13.45
CA GLN A 265 9.17 11.31 14.82
C GLN A 265 8.18 12.02 15.75
N SER A 266 7.15 12.67 15.21
CA SER A 266 6.10 13.28 16.03
C SER A 266 5.38 12.21 16.85
N GLY A 267 5.49 12.28 18.18
CA GLY A 267 5.00 11.26 19.10
C GLY A 267 5.86 9.99 19.19
N CYS A 268 7.05 9.96 18.58
CA CYS A 268 8.04 8.89 18.78
C CYS A 268 9.46 9.35 18.42
N ILE A 269 10.12 10.10 19.31
CA ILE A 269 11.44 10.67 19.04
C ILE A 269 12.57 9.62 18.93
N ILE A 270 12.33 8.40 19.44
CA ILE A 270 13.28 7.29 19.38
C ILE A 270 13.23 6.53 18.06
N ASN A 271 12.38 6.92 17.12
CA ASN A 271 12.31 6.34 15.79
C ASN A 271 13.31 7.04 14.86
N PHE A 272 14.40 6.35 14.53
CA PHE A 272 15.52 6.87 13.71
C PHE A 272 15.41 6.48 12.24
N THR A 273 14.22 6.11 11.77
CA THR A 273 14.00 5.66 10.40
C THR A 273 14.32 6.79 9.42
N GLU A 274 15.13 6.47 8.40
CA GLU A 274 15.56 7.40 7.35
C GLU A 274 14.76 7.21 6.05
N HIS A 275 15.26 7.74 4.92
CA HIS A 275 14.56 7.77 3.65
C HIS A 275 14.05 6.40 3.18
N LEU A 276 14.91 5.37 3.14
CA LEU A 276 14.59 4.02 2.65
C LEU A 276 13.82 3.17 3.68
N GLY A 277 14.22 3.28 4.95
CA GLY A 277 13.64 2.49 6.03
C GLY A 277 12.15 2.75 6.26
N VAL A 278 11.61 3.91 5.82
CA VAL A 278 10.22 4.30 6.04
C VAL A 278 9.22 3.29 5.45
N ALA A 279 9.56 2.64 4.33
CA ALA A 279 8.71 1.62 3.70
C ALA A 279 8.66 0.30 4.49
N TYR A 280 9.48 0.18 5.54
CA TYR A 280 9.64 -1.01 6.39
C TYR A 280 9.43 -0.71 7.87
N ASP A 281 9.02 0.52 8.20
CA ASP A 281 8.86 0.99 9.56
C ASP A 281 7.42 0.76 10.03
N ARG A 282 7.24 0.05 11.14
CA ARG A 282 5.90 -0.29 11.66
C ARG A 282 5.05 0.94 11.97
N ARG A 283 5.67 2.05 12.37
CA ARG A 283 4.95 3.30 12.68
C ARG A 283 4.46 3.95 11.40
N ALA A 284 5.31 4.10 10.40
CA ALA A 284 4.97 4.61 9.08
C ALA A 284 3.89 3.76 8.42
N LEU A 285 4.03 2.44 8.41
CA LEU A 285 3.03 1.55 7.82
C LEU A 285 1.70 1.55 8.58
N ARG A 286 1.70 1.77 9.90
CA ARG A 286 0.46 2.01 10.65
C ARG A 286 -0.18 3.34 10.28
N LEU A 287 0.60 4.40 10.12
CA LEU A 287 0.10 5.70 9.66
C LEU A 287 -0.49 5.59 8.24
N THR A 288 0.13 4.81 7.36
CA THR A 288 -0.43 4.49 6.03
C THR A 288 -1.78 3.80 6.15
N LEU A 289 -1.91 2.75 6.97
CA LEU A 289 -3.20 2.07 7.19
C LEU A 289 -4.27 3.05 7.71
N ASN A 290 -3.90 3.93 8.65
CA ASN A 290 -4.82 4.94 9.17
C ASN A 290 -5.24 5.97 8.11
N ALA A 291 -4.37 6.30 7.16
CA ALA A 291 -4.70 7.21 6.06
C ALA A 291 -5.61 6.55 5.01
N LEU A 292 -5.50 5.24 4.81
CA LEU A 292 -6.34 4.46 3.89
C LEU A 292 -7.75 4.20 4.47
N ASP A 293 -7.84 4.01 5.79
CA ASP A 293 -9.10 3.85 6.50
C ASP A 293 -9.12 4.63 7.83
N PRO A 294 -9.43 5.95 7.77
CA PRO A 294 -9.46 6.80 8.96
C PRO A 294 -10.50 6.39 10.01
N ALA A 295 -11.57 5.68 9.61
CA ALA A 295 -12.64 5.28 10.51
C ALA A 295 -12.18 4.18 11.49
N THR A 296 -11.14 3.42 11.14
CA THR A 296 -10.59 2.34 11.98
C THR A 296 -9.15 2.62 12.44
N ALA A 297 -8.72 3.89 12.35
CA ALA A 297 -7.37 4.33 12.69
C ALA A 297 -6.95 3.89 14.10
N ARG A 298 -5.71 3.42 14.23
CA ARG A 298 -5.12 2.98 15.51
C ARG A 298 -3.86 3.76 15.83
N THR A 299 -3.56 3.89 17.12
CA THR A 299 -2.33 4.54 17.59
C THR A 299 -1.09 3.90 16.93
N PRO A 300 -0.24 4.69 16.24
CA PRO A 300 1.01 4.20 15.67
C PRO A 300 1.98 3.76 16.77
N PRO A 301 2.64 2.59 16.64
CA PRO A 301 3.60 2.14 17.64
C PRO A 301 4.75 3.14 17.78
N CYS A 302 5.36 3.17 18.96
CA CYS A 302 6.63 3.85 19.17
C CYS A 302 7.69 2.83 19.58
N VAL A 303 8.54 2.48 18.63
CA VAL A 303 9.64 1.54 18.81
C VAL A 303 10.93 2.17 18.25
N PRO A 304 12.09 1.88 18.86
CA PRO A 304 13.35 2.30 18.27
C PRO A 304 13.58 1.54 16.97
N THR A 305 14.05 2.26 15.96
CA THR A 305 14.38 1.71 14.64
C THR A 305 15.84 1.98 14.32
N ILE A 306 16.46 1.04 13.60
CA ILE A 306 17.86 1.17 13.19
C ILE A 306 17.88 1.83 11.80
N PRO A 307 18.63 2.92 11.61
CA PRO A 307 18.78 3.56 10.29
C PRO A 307 19.21 2.56 9.21
N GLY A 308 18.65 2.67 8.01
CA GLY A 308 18.93 1.78 6.88
C GLY A 308 18.34 0.36 6.99
N VAL A 309 17.60 0.05 8.06
CA VAL A 309 16.99 -1.26 8.28
C VAL A 309 15.46 -1.21 8.23
N GLY A 310 14.83 -0.26 8.92
CA GLY A 310 13.40 -0.33 9.26
C GLY A 310 13.19 -0.99 10.63
N GLY A 311 11.97 -1.46 10.91
CA GLY A 311 11.65 -2.07 12.20
C GLY A 311 10.18 -2.10 12.54
#